data_AF-A0A7X5X6Q0-F1
#
_entry.id   AF-A0A7X5X6Q0-F1
#
_cell.length_a   1.000
_cell.length_b   1.000
_cell.length_c   1.000
_cell.angle_alpha   90.00
_cell.angle_beta   90.00
_cell.angle_gamma   90.00
#
_symmetry.space_group_name_H-M   'P 1'
#
loop_
_entity.id
_entity.type
_entity.pdbx_description
1 polymer ?
#
loop_
_entity_poly.entity_id
_entity_poly.type
_entity_poly.pdbx_seq_one_letter_code
_entity_poly.pdbx_strand_id
1 'polypeptide(L)'
;MGSAAGPAGCGGRRWPRSATCRPTTTRAWNGSGGVGEHINPGLLRILGHLQDTPAEIITELGETLRQTPLGVALTGDTTGYTGPDRSLGYRWFTGPSIGHLYAPEEHPFLTRMFASNLREVATLRGPGSRAAYLVDLLLARSEEFRTVWNDHEIHPELGALELNCQQLIDPDQAHTLLVYTAIPGSESYE
;
A
#
# COMPACT_ATOMS: atom_id res chain seq x y z
N MET A 1 36.31 -58.28 -8.99
CA MET A 1 35.66 -58.70 -7.73
C MET A 1 36.23 -57.79 -6.66
N GLY A 2 35.54 -56.88 -5.99
CA GLY A 2 34.12 -56.66 -5.77
C GLY A 2 34.00 -56.11 -4.34
N SER A 3 33.24 -55.03 -4.15
CA SER A 3 32.64 -54.55 -2.88
C SER A 3 33.57 -54.11 -1.72
N ALA A 4 33.21 -53.18 -0.81
CA ALA A 4 32.05 -52.30 -0.68
C ALA A 4 32.35 -51.18 0.35
N ALA A 5 31.71 -50.02 0.11
CA ALA A 5 31.22 -48.95 0.98
C ALA A 5 31.65 -48.82 2.47
N GLY A 6 32.04 -47.58 2.81
CA GLY A 6 31.90 -46.94 4.13
C GLY A 6 32.14 -45.41 4.00
N PRO A 7 31.33 -44.51 4.61
CA PRO A 7 31.18 -43.12 4.14
C PRO A 7 31.86 -42.07 5.04
N ALA A 8 32.28 -40.93 4.46
CA ALA A 8 32.16 -39.58 5.02
C ALA A 8 32.81 -38.53 4.10
N GLY A 9 32.07 -37.45 3.81
CA GLY A 9 32.66 -36.14 3.54
C GLY A 9 32.94 -35.75 2.09
N CYS A 10 31.93 -35.23 1.39
CA CYS A 10 32.09 -34.24 0.32
C CYS A 10 31.07 -33.12 0.63
N GLY A 11 31.42 -31.87 0.90
CA GLY A 11 32.62 -31.16 0.46
C GLY A 11 32.53 -30.89 -1.04
N GLY A 12 31.72 -29.90 -1.44
CA GLY A 12 31.85 -29.27 -2.75
C GLY A 12 30.63 -29.31 -3.65
N ARG A 13 30.20 -28.08 -3.98
CA ARG A 13 29.51 -27.66 -5.22
C ARG A 13 28.04 -28.05 -5.34
N ARG A 14 27.19 -27.04 -5.53
CA ARG A 14 26.55 -26.70 -6.83
C ARG A 14 25.43 -25.69 -6.59
N TRP A 15 25.51 -24.52 -7.23
CA TRP A 15 24.36 -23.64 -7.39
C TRP A 15 23.20 -24.41 -8.04
N PRO A 16 22.00 -24.45 -7.46
CA PRO A 16 20.83 -24.84 -8.22
C PRO A 16 20.40 -23.63 -9.07
N ARG A 17 20.63 -23.76 -10.38
CA ARG A 17 19.79 -23.11 -11.39
C ARG A 17 18.33 -23.52 -11.13
N SER A 18 17.43 -22.58 -11.44
CA SER A 18 15.96 -22.72 -11.55
C SER A 18 15.18 -23.01 -10.26
N ALA A 19 14.58 -21.96 -9.70
CA ALA A 19 13.23 -22.01 -9.19
C ALA A 19 12.43 -20.94 -9.95
N THR A 20 11.87 -21.35 -11.08
CA THR A 20 10.89 -20.59 -11.85
C THR A 20 9.62 -20.51 -11.00
N CYS A 21 9.30 -19.34 -10.45
CA CYS A 21 7.96 -19.12 -9.90
C CYS A 21 7.01 -18.88 -11.07
N ARG A 22 6.29 -19.94 -11.44
CA ARG A 22 5.29 -19.93 -12.51
C ARG A 22 3.94 -19.60 -11.88
N PRO A 23 3.29 -18.47 -12.20
CA PRO A 23 1.95 -18.21 -11.69
C PRO A 23 0.99 -19.26 -12.27
N THR A 24 0.30 -20.00 -11.39
CA THR A 24 -0.66 -21.05 -11.79
C THR A 24 -2.05 -20.47 -12.10
N THR A 25 -2.21 -19.15 -12.11
CA THR A 25 -3.46 -18.52 -12.52
C THR A 25 -3.16 -17.20 -13.22
N THR A 26 -2.98 -17.28 -14.53
CA THR A 26 -3.29 -16.17 -15.44
C THR A 26 -4.80 -16.02 -15.46
N ARG A 27 -5.40 -15.51 -14.38
CA ARG A 27 -6.80 -15.09 -14.43
C ARG A 27 -6.79 -13.59 -14.58
N ALA A 28 -7.23 -13.15 -15.77
CA ALA A 28 -7.54 -11.75 -16.03
C ALA A 28 -8.40 -11.21 -14.88
N TRP A 29 -7.92 -10.15 -14.26
CA TRP A 29 -8.60 -9.43 -13.19
C TRP A 29 -9.85 -8.78 -13.78
N ASN A 30 -11.02 -9.33 -13.49
CA ASN A 30 -12.33 -8.78 -13.88
C ASN A 30 -13.06 -8.22 -12.65
N GLY A 31 -12.35 -7.47 -11.80
CA GLY A 31 -13.00 -6.71 -10.73
C GLY A 31 -13.67 -5.47 -11.33
N SER A 32 -15.00 -5.40 -11.25
CA SER A 32 -15.78 -4.22 -11.65
C SER A 32 -15.46 -3.06 -10.70
N GLY A 33 -14.56 -2.17 -11.13
CA GLY A 33 -14.15 -0.97 -10.40
C GLY A 33 -15.28 0.05 -10.26
N GLY A 34 -16.23 -0.22 -9.38
CA GLY A 34 -17.07 0.80 -8.77
C GLY A 34 -16.50 1.14 -7.40
N VAL A 35 -16.42 2.42 -7.07
CA VAL A 35 -16.21 2.89 -5.69
C VAL A 35 -17.45 2.48 -4.89
N GLY A 36 -17.49 1.23 -4.45
CA GLY A 36 -18.54 0.70 -3.61
C GLY A 36 -18.27 1.12 -2.18
N GLU A 37 -19.21 1.82 -1.54
CA GLU A 37 -19.20 2.03 -0.08
C GLU A 37 -19.34 0.71 0.71
N HIS A 38 -19.50 -0.41 0.01
CA HIS A 38 -19.68 -1.73 0.59
C HIS A 38 -18.34 -2.30 1.05
N ILE A 39 -18.04 -2.13 2.34
CA ILE A 39 -16.85 -2.70 2.97
C ILE A 39 -17.07 -4.19 3.22
N ASN A 40 -16.07 -5.00 2.92
CA ASN A 40 -16.08 -6.44 3.21
C ASN A 40 -16.45 -6.68 4.69
N PRO A 41 -17.50 -7.47 4.98
CA PRO A 41 -17.93 -7.74 6.36
C PRO A 41 -16.84 -8.36 7.24
N GLY A 42 -15.92 -9.13 6.65
CA GLY A 42 -14.76 -9.68 7.32
C GLY A 42 -13.78 -8.60 7.80
N LEU A 43 -13.49 -7.61 6.95
CA LEU A 43 -12.66 -6.46 7.34
C LEU A 43 -13.33 -5.62 8.43
N LEU A 44 -14.64 -5.39 8.32
CA LEU A 44 -15.40 -4.69 9.37
C LEU A 44 -15.36 -5.43 10.71
N ARG A 45 -15.46 -6.76 10.69
CA ARG A 45 -15.37 -7.57 11.91
C ARG A 45 -13.99 -7.46 12.54
N ILE A 46 -12.92 -7.52 11.75
CA ILE A 46 -11.54 -7.38 12.25
C ILE A 46 -11.34 -5.99 12.83
N LEU A 47 -11.70 -4.93 12.09
CA LEU A 47 -11.62 -3.56 12.57
C LEU A 47 -12.40 -3.37 13.88
N GLY A 48 -13.57 -4.01 14.00
CA GLY A 48 -14.37 -4.03 15.22
C GLY A 48 -13.64 -4.56 16.45
N HIS A 49 -12.63 -5.42 16.30
CA HIS A 49 -11.82 -5.95 17.40
C HIS A 49 -10.60 -5.07 17.74
N LEU A 50 -10.29 -4.05 16.93
CA LEU A 50 -9.10 -3.19 17.08
C LEU A 50 -9.42 -1.88 17.82
N GLN A 51 -10.34 -1.89 18.80
CA GLN A 51 -10.78 -0.65 19.46
C GLN A 51 -9.65 0.09 20.17
N ASP A 52 -8.68 -0.65 20.71
CA ASP A 52 -7.50 -0.13 21.40
C ASP A 52 -6.27 -0.04 20.47
N THR A 53 -6.46 -0.07 19.16
CA THR A 53 -5.37 0.03 18.17
C THR A 53 -5.72 1.05 17.07
N PRO A 54 -4.82 1.97 16.72
CA PRO A 54 -5.02 2.83 15.56
C PRO A 54 -5.10 1.97 14.29
N ALA A 55 -6.23 2.06 13.58
CA ALA A 55 -6.43 1.30 12.35
C ALA A 55 -7.46 1.98 11.43
N GLU A 56 -7.31 1.74 10.13
CA GLU A 56 -8.24 2.23 9.11
C GLU A 56 -8.37 1.27 7.92
N ILE A 57 -9.55 1.29 7.30
CA ILE A 57 -9.82 0.59 6.04
C ILE A 57 -9.81 1.64 4.93
N ILE A 58 -8.96 1.42 3.93
CA ILE A 58 -8.78 2.31 2.79
C ILE A 58 -9.00 1.58 1.46
N THR A 59 -9.29 2.33 0.41
CA THR A 59 -9.26 1.85 -0.98
C THR A 59 -7.83 1.84 -1.54
N GLU A 60 -7.63 1.24 -2.72
CA GLU A 60 -6.38 1.31 -3.50
C GLU A 60 -5.88 2.74 -3.80
N LEU A 61 -6.75 3.76 -3.70
CA LEU A 61 -6.40 5.17 -3.87
C LEU A 61 -6.11 5.90 -2.55
N GLY A 62 -6.06 5.16 -1.43
CA GLY A 62 -5.91 5.74 -0.10
C GLY A 62 -7.13 6.57 0.32
N GLU A 63 -8.32 6.22 -0.16
CA GLU A 63 -9.58 6.83 0.31
C GLU A 63 -10.08 6.08 1.53
N THR A 64 -10.18 6.76 2.67
CA THR A 64 -10.60 6.12 3.92
C THR A 64 -12.10 5.85 3.94
N LEU A 65 -12.44 4.61 4.29
CA LEU A 65 -13.82 4.11 4.39
C LEU A 65 -14.29 4.03 5.84
N ARG A 66 -13.41 3.57 6.74
CA ARG A 66 -13.63 3.50 8.19
C ARG A 66 -12.33 3.65 8.95
N GLN A 67 -12.41 4.21 10.15
CA GLN A 67 -11.30 4.37 11.09
C GLN A 67 -11.75 3.91 12.48
N THR A 68 -10.82 3.38 13.28
CA THR A 68 -11.03 3.25 14.73
C THR A 68 -10.94 4.63 15.39
N PRO A 69 -11.49 4.81 16.62
CA PRO A 69 -11.34 6.07 17.35
C PRO A 69 -9.87 6.51 17.51
N LEU A 70 -8.96 5.56 17.74
CA LEU A 70 -7.53 5.83 17.80
C LEU A 70 -6.90 6.11 16.42
N GLY A 71 -7.44 5.54 15.34
CA GLY A 71 -7.08 5.93 13.97
C GLY A 71 -7.40 7.39 13.70
N VAL A 72 -8.60 7.84 14.09
CA VAL A 72 -9.00 9.26 14.00
C VAL A 72 -8.10 10.15 14.85
N ALA A 73 -7.71 9.71 16.06
CA ALA A 73 -6.79 10.47 16.90
C ALA A 73 -5.39 10.59 16.28
N LEU A 74 -4.93 9.57 15.55
CA LEU A 74 -3.61 9.53 14.92
C LEU A 74 -3.53 10.34 13.62
N THR A 75 -4.47 10.14 12.69
CA THR A 75 -4.41 10.71 11.33
C THR A 75 -5.47 11.78 11.05
N GLY A 76 -6.30 12.10 12.05
CA GLY A 76 -7.49 12.92 11.89
C GLY A 76 -8.68 12.12 11.32
N ASP A 77 -9.87 12.73 11.33
CA ASP A 77 -11.03 12.15 10.65
C ASP A 77 -10.88 12.32 9.15
N THR A 78 -10.39 11.26 8.50
CA THR A 78 -10.18 11.24 7.05
C THR A 78 -11.40 10.74 6.29
N THR A 79 -12.45 10.28 6.99
CA THR A 79 -13.72 9.85 6.37
C THR A 79 -14.59 11.02 5.94
N GLY A 80 -14.40 12.20 6.55
CA GLY A 80 -15.15 13.43 6.24
C GLY A 80 -14.75 14.13 4.94
N TYR A 81 -13.66 13.73 4.28
CA TYR A 81 -13.26 14.33 3.01
C TYR A 81 -14.21 13.94 1.87
N THR A 82 -14.30 14.80 0.84
CA THR A 82 -15.16 14.59 -0.32
C THR A 82 -14.42 14.90 -1.61
N GLY A 83 -14.97 14.47 -2.75
CA GLY A 83 -14.35 14.73 -4.06
C GLY A 83 -12.91 14.18 -4.16
N PRO A 84 -12.00 14.83 -4.90
CA PRO A 84 -10.59 14.44 -5.00
C PRO A 84 -9.87 14.34 -3.65
N ASP A 85 -10.24 15.19 -2.68
CA ASP A 85 -9.60 15.25 -1.37
C ASP A 85 -9.83 13.99 -0.52
N ARG A 86 -10.70 13.06 -0.95
CA ARG A 86 -10.79 11.73 -0.33
C ARG A 86 -9.49 10.95 -0.43
N SER A 87 -8.76 11.10 -1.53
CA SER A 87 -7.55 10.31 -1.77
C SER A 87 -6.36 10.93 -1.06
N LEU A 88 -5.72 10.15 -0.17
CA LEU A 88 -4.48 10.55 0.50
C LEU A 88 -3.39 10.92 -0.52
N GLY A 89 -3.22 10.11 -1.56
CA GLY A 89 -2.27 10.39 -2.63
C GLY A 89 -2.55 11.72 -3.35
N TYR A 90 -3.82 12.06 -3.59
CA TYR A 90 -4.17 13.36 -4.16
C TYR A 90 -3.88 14.53 -3.20
N ARG A 91 -4.24 14.39 -1.92
CA ARG A 91 -4.01 15.44 -0.92
C ARG A 91 -2.52 15.69 -0.66
N TRP A 92 -1.67 14.65 -0.74
CA TRP A 92 -0.22 14.77 -0.59
C TRP A 92 0.37 15.86 -1.50
N PHE A 93 -0.11 15.96 -2.74
CA PHE A 93 0.40 16.89 -3.75
C PHE A 93 -0.35 18.23 -3.82
N THR A 94 -1.40 18.42 -3.02
CA THR A 94 -2.31 19.58 -3.15
C THR A 94 -2.56 20.31 -1.84
N GLY A 95 -2.30 19.69 -0.69
CA GLY A 95 -2.54 20.26 0.63
C GLY A 95 -1.25 20.34 1.46
N PRO A 96 -0.89 21.51 2.01
CA PRO A 96 0.28 21.64 2.88
C PRO A 96 0.13 20.87 4.22
N SER A 97 -1.10 20.49 4.60
CA SER A 97 -1.41 19.94 5.92
C SER A 97 -0.96 18.51 6.15
N ILE A 98 -0.77 17.69 5.11
CA ILE A 98 -0.47 16.26 5.28
C ILE A 98 1.00 15.98 5.53
N GLY A 99 1.90 16.77 4.94
CA GLY A 99 3.33 16.59 5.15
C GLY A 99 3.72 16.69 6.63
N HIS A 100 2.98 17.46 7.45
CA HIS A 100 3.26 17.60 8.88
C HIS A 100 3.03 16.32 9.71
N LEU A 101 2.27 15.35 9.19
CA LEU A 101 2.04 14.06 9.85
C LEU A 101 3.21 13.09 9.69
N TYR A 102 4.12 13.38 8.76
CA TYR A 102 5.24 12.52 8.40
C TYR A 102 6.56 13.23 8.65
N ALA A 103 7.58 12.47 9.00
CA ALA A 103 8.90 13.04 9.25
C ALA A 103 9.44 13.66 7.94
N PRO A 104 10.01 14.88 7.95
CA PRO A 104 10.47 15.56 6.73
C PRO A 104 11.43 14.73 5.88
N GLU A 105 12.26 13.89 6.52
CA GLU A 105 13.18 12.95 5.88
C GLU A 105 12.48 11.87 5.03
N GLU A 106 11.23 11.53 5.35
CA GLU A 106 10.43 10.55 4.60
C GLU A 106 9.75 11.17 3.39
N HIS A 107 9.61 12.51 3.33
CA HIS A 107 8.83 13.18 2.28
C HIS A 107 9.31 12.82 0.87
N PRO A 108 10.62 12.81 0.53
CA PRO A 108 11.05 12.43 -0.82
C PRO A 108 10.66 11.00 -1.20
N PHE A 109 10.68 10.08 -0.24
CA PHE A 109 10.27 8.70 -0.44
C PHE A 109 8.75 8.60 -0.64
N LEU A 110 7.98 9.22 0.25
CA LEU A 110 6.51 9.23 0.21
C LEU A 110 5.99 9.90 -1.08
N THR A 111 6.59 11.02 -1.50
CA THR A 111 6.28 11.69 -2.78
C THR A 111 6.40 10.71 -3.95
N ARG A 112 7.50 9.96 -4.06
CA ARG A 112 7.66 8.98 -5.13
C ARG A 112 6.68 7.82 -4.99
N MET A 113 6.49 7.30 -3.77
CA MET A 113 5.58 6.20 -3.50
C MET A 113 4.12 6.53 -3.89
N PHE A 114 3.61 7.71 -3.52
CA PHE A 114 2.25 8.13 -3.90
C PHE A 114 2.09 8.32 -5.41
N ALA A 115 3.10 8.90 -6.08
CA ALA A 115 3.08 9.04 -7.53
C ALA A 115 3.11 7.67 -8.24
N SER A 116 3.95 6.75 -7.79
CA SER A 116 4.01 5.38 -8.33
C SER A 116 2.69 4.63 -8.12
N ASN A 117 2.08 4.69 -6.92
CA ASN A 117 0.81 4.03 -6.65
C ASN A 117 -0.31 4.57 -7.57
N LEU A 118 -0.41 5.89 -7.72
CA LEU A 118 -1.40 6.49 -8.64
C LEU A 118 -1.19 6.03 -10.10
N ARG A 119 0.06 5.89 -10.54
CA ARG A 119 0.38 5.35 -11.87
C ARG A 119 -0.05 3.91 -12.01
N GLU A 120 0.26 3.08 -11.02
CA GLU A 120 -0.10 1.67 -11.02
C GLU A 120 -1.60 1.49 -11.11
N VAL A 121 -2.37 2.15 -10.24
CA VAL A 121 -3.83 2.06 -10.22
C VAL A 121 -4.44 2.63 -11.51
N ALA A 122 -3.94 3.77 -12.01
CA ALA A 122 -4.43 4.34 -13.27
C ALA A 122 -4.15 3.42 -14.47
N THR A 123 -3.00 2.75 -14.49
CA THR A 123 -2.64 1.78 -15.53
C THR A 123 -3.53 0.54 -15.44
N LEU A 124 -3.73 0.02 -14.23
CA LEU A 124 -4.54 -1.18 -13.98
C LEU A 124 -6.03 -0.96 -14.30
N ARG A 125 -6.59 0.17 -13.87
CA ARG A 125 -8.01 0.49 -14.03
C ARG A 125 -8.33 1.15 -15.37
N GLY A 126 -7.32 1.67 -16.06
CA GLY A 126 -7.43 2.23 -17.40
C GLY A 126 -8.04 3.63 -17.47
N PRO A 127 -8.21 4.16 -18.70
CA PRO A 127 -8.76 5.49 -18.96
C PRO A 127 -10.19 5.65 -18.43
N GLY A 128 -10.53 6.86 -17.97
CA GLY A 128 -11.86 7.17 -17.40
C GLY A 128 -12.07 6.65 -15.97
N SER A 129 -11.09 5.93 -15.41
CA SER A 129 -11.10 5.54 -14.01
C SER A 129 -10.96 6.73 -13.06
N ARG A 130 -11.35 6.51 -11.80
CA ARG A 130 -11.13 7.47 -10.72
C ARG A 130 -9.65 7.85 -10.57
N ALA A 131 -8.76 6.87 -10.71
CA ALA A 131 -7.32 7.08 -10.67
C ALA A 131 -6.82 7.97 -11.82
N ALA A 132 -7.24 7.69 -13.06
CA ALA A 132 -6.91 8.51 -14.22
C ALA A 132 -7.39 9.97 -14.03
N TYR A 133 -8.61 10.15 -13.51
CA TYR A 133 -9.12 11.47 -13.18
C TYR A 133 -8.24 12.20 -12.15
N LEU A 134 -7.82 11.55 -11.07
CA LEU A 134 -6.92 12.18 -10.08
C LEU A 134 -5.56 12.53 -10.68
N VAL A 135 -4.99 11.68 -11.54
CA VAL A 135 -3.75 11.95 -12.26
C VAL A 135 -3.89 13.20 -13.13
N ASP A 136 -4.95 13.30 -13.94
CA ASP A 136 -5.19 14.46 -14.80
C ASP A 136 -5.29 15.76 -13.99
N LEU A 137 -6.00 15.70 -12.88
CA LEU A 137 -6.11 16.81 -11.94
C LEU A 137 -4.72 17.23 -11.40
N LEU A 138 -3.93 16.27 -10.91
CA LEU A 138 -2.62 16.54 -10.31
C LEU A 138 -1.62 17.09 -11.32
N LEU A 139 -1.57 16.52 -12.54
CA LEU A 139 -0.72 17.04 -13.62
C LEU A 139 -1.03 18.51 -13.93
N ALA A 140 -2.30 18.92 -13.85
CA ALA A 140 -2.69 20.30 -14.11
C ALA A 140 -2.31 21.29 -12.99
N ARG A 141 -2.14 20.85 -11.73
CA ARG A 141 -2.02 21.75 -10.57
C ARG A 141 -0.75 21.65 -9.75
N SER A 142 -0.05 20.50 -9.78
CA SER A 142 1.11 20.25 -8.91
C SER A 142 2.37 20.11 -9.76
N GLU A 143 3.29 21.05 -9.59
CA GLU A 143 4.62 21.00 -10.23
C GLU A 143 5.48 19.87 -9.67
N GLU A 144 5.40 19.65 -8.36
CA GLU A 144 6.07 18.52 -7.71
C GLU A 144 5.59 17.20 -8.30
N PHE A 145 4.27 17.00 -8.41
CA PHE A 145 3.70 15.80 -9.02
C PHE A 145 4.18 15.63 -10.46
N ARG A 146 4.13 16.69 -11.28
CA ARG A 146 4.61 16.61 -12.68
C ARG A 146 6.07 16.17 -12.77
N THR A 147 6.92 16.67 -11.89
CA THR A 147 8.34 16.29 -11.84
C THR A 147 8.49 14.80 -11.57
N VAL A 148 7.98 14.31 -10.43
CA VAL A 148 8.12 12.89 -10.07
C VAL A 148 7.33 11.95 -10.98
N TRP A 149 6.26 12.43 -11.60
CA TRP A 149 5.52 11.69 -12.61
C TRP A 149 6.37 11.50 -13.87
N ASN A 150 7.03 12.54 -14.36
CA ASN A 150 7.86 12.42 -15.56
C ASN A 150 9.11 11.56 -15.35
N ASP A 151 9.60 11.46 -14.13
CA ASP A 151 10.74 10.60 -13.78
C ASP A 151 10.41 9.09 -13.88
N HIS A 152 9.13 8.72 -14.04
CA HIS A 152 8.65 7.35 -14.29
C HIS A 152 9.17 6.29 -13.32
N GLU A 153 9.45 6.67 -12.08
CA GLU A 153 9.80 5.69 -11.06
C GLU A 153 8.55 4.83 -10.75
N ILE A 154 8.70 3.53 -10.99
CA ILE A 154 7.81 2.51 -10.46
C ILE A 154 8.47 2.08 -9.17
N HIS A 155 7.78 2.22 -8.05
CA HIS A 155 8.29 1.78 -6.76
C HIS A 155 8.63 0.29 -6.87
N PRO A 156 9.92 -0.11 -6.88
CA PRO A 156 10.28 -1.52 -6.83
C PRO A 156 9.72 -2.04 -5.52
N GLU A 157 9.01 -3.19 -5.55
CA GLU A 157 8.36 -3.84 -4.40
C GLU A 157 8.93 -3.37 -3.05
N LEU A 158 8.10 -2.69 -2.26
CA LEU A 158 8.45 -2.06 -0.98
C LEU A 158 9.53 -2.82 -0.20
N GLY A 159 10.77 -2.36 -0.31
CA GLY A 159 11.81 -2.62 0.67
C GLY A 159 11.38 -2.00 2.01
N ALA A 160 11.72 -2.68 3.11
CA ALA A 160 11.16 -2.48 4.44
C ALA A 160 11.08 -0.99 4.88
N LEU A 161 9.85 -0.54 5.11
CA LEU A 161 9.54 0.63 5.92
C LEU A 161 9.53 0.17 7.39
N GLU A 162 10.25 0.81 8.30
CA GLU A 162 10.22 0.49 9.73
C GLU A 162 8.94 1.05 10.39
N LEU A 163 7.81 0.50 9.97
CA LEU A 163 6.53 0.58 10.66
C LEU A 163 6.01 -0.84 10.75
N ASN A 164 5.53 -1.26 11.92
CA ASN A 164 4.93 -2.58 12.07
C ASN A 164 3.47 -2.50 11.56
N CYS A 165 3.35 -2.27 10.24
CA CYS A 165 2.12 -2.15 9.47
C CYS A 165 1.72 -3.54 8.97
N GLN A 166 0.67 -4.11 9.55
CA GLN A 166 0.08 -5.34 9.02
C GLN A 166 -1.01 -4.97 8.02
N GLN A 167 -0.88 -5.45 6.79
CA GLN A 167 -1.87 -5.26 5.73
C GLN A 167 -2.71 -6.52 5.55
N LEU A 168 -4.03 -6.36 5.51
CA LEU A 168 -4.94 -7.40 5.02
C LEU A 168 -5.64 -6.90 3.76
N ILE A 169 -5.43 -7.61 2.66
CA ILE A 169 -5.93 -7.24 1.33
C ILE A 169 -7.17 -8.07 1.02
N ASP A 170 -8.26 -7.40 0.66
CA ASP A 170 -9.39 -8.01 -0.04
C ASP A 170 -9.20 -7.82 -1.55
N PRO A 171 -8.77 -8.85 -2.29
CA PRO A 171 -8.48 -8.73 -3.72
C PRO A 171 -9.75 -8.51 -4.56
N ASP A 172 -10.92 -8.90 -4.06
CA ASP A 172 -12.17 -8.78 -4.82
C ASP A 172 -12.73 -7.35 -4.78
N GLN A 173 -12.43 -6.61 -3.71
CA GLN A 173 -12.92 -5.23 -3.50
C GLN A 173 -11.82 -4.16 -3.50
N ALA A 174 -10.55 -4.56 -3.65
CA ALA A 174 -9.39 -3.66 -3.57
C ALA A 174 -9.37 -2.80 -2.28
N HIS A 175 -9.80 -3.40 -1.16
CA HIS A 175 -9.73 -2.79 0.16
C HIS A 175 -8.51 -3.30 0.91
N THR A 176 -7.89 -2.39 1.65
CA THR A 176 -6.75 -2.69 2.51
C THR A 176 -7.06 -2.23 3.93
N LEU A 177 -6.94 -3.13 4.90
CA LEU A 177 -6.89 -2.76 6.33
C LEU A 177 -5.45 -2.44 6.71
N LEU A 178 -5.22 -1.22 7.20
CA LEU A 178 -3.95 -0.79 7.78
C LEU A 178 -4.06 -0.83 9.30
N VAL A 179 -3.15 -1.56 9.95
CA VAL A 179 -3.01 -1.62 11.41
C VAL A 179 -1.66 -1.06 11.80
N TYR A 180 -1.64 -0.02 12.64
CA TYR A 180 -0.41 0.60 13.11
C TYR A 180 -0.06 0.04 14.48
N THR A 181 1.12 -0.55 14.62
CA THR A 181 1.65 -1.00 15.91
C THR A 181 2.99 -0.36 16.19
N ALA A 182 3.19 0.08 17.44
CA ALA A 182 4.48 0.59 17.90
C ALA A 182 5.53 -0.53 17.87
N ILE A 183 6.77 -0.16 17.55
CA ILE A 183 7.89 -1.09 17.58
C ILE A 183 8.13 -1.48 19.05
N PRO A 184 8.16 -2.78 19.41
CA PRO A 184 8.44 -3.18 20.79
C PRO A 184 9.75 -2.59 21.32
N GLY A 185 9.69 -1.90 22.46
CA GLY A 185 10.84 -1.21 23.06
C GLY A 185 11.10 0.22 22.57
N SER A 186 10.22 0.79 21.75
CA SER A 186 10.21 2.23 21.44
C SER A 186 9.47 3.04 22.51
N GLU A 187 9.73 4.36 22.59
CA GLU A 187 9.00 5.27 23.50
C GLU A 187 7.49 5.21 23.27
N SER A 188 7.05 4.99 22.02
CA SER A 188 5.63 4.84 21.67
C SER A 188 5.01 3.51 22.12
N TYR A 189 5.81 2.58 22.66
CA TYR A 189 5.35 1.27 23.16
C TYR A 189 5.19 1.23 24.69
N GLU A 190 5.82 2.13 25.45
CA GLU A 190 5.74 2.23 26.93
C GLU A 190 4.68 3.22 27.41
#